data_AF-A0A1H6H3W3-F1
#
_entry.id   AF-A0A1H6H3W3-F1
#
_cell.length_a   1.000
_cell.length_b   1.000
_cell.length_c   1.000
_cell.angle_alpha   90.00
_cell.angle_beta   90.00
_cell.angle_gamma   90.00
#
_symmetry.space_group_name_H-M   'P 1'
#
loop_
_entity.id
_entity.type
_entity.pdbx_description
1 polymer ?
#
loop_
_entity_poly.entity_id
_entity_poly.type
_entity_poly.pdbx_seq_one_letter_code
_entity_poly.pdbx_strand_id
1 'polypeptide(L)'
;MHKTLAMNIDKKKPLLQLTVGEFLDLQKASATEKKYEYGLKGLAKMLGCSRSKASVIKSSGILDDAIVQNGNLIIIDKDKAMQLLTQNKK
;
A
#
# COMPACT_ATOMS: atom_id res chain seq x y z
N MET A 1 -3.25 -4.57 22.80
CA MET A 1 -2.72 -5.96 22.76
C MET A 1 -3.23 -6.63 21.48
N HIS A 2 -2.56 -6.45 20.34
CA HIS A 2 -2.91 -7.17 19.11
C HIS A 2 -2.13 -8.48 19.11
N LYS A 3 -2.77 -9.54 19.56
CA LYS A 3 -2.22 -10.90 19.53
C LYS A 3 -2.44 -11.44 18.11
N THR A 4 -1.42 -11.30 17.26
CA THR A 4 -1.36 -12.03 15.99
C THR A 4 -1.21 -13.52 16.33
N LEU A 5 -2.32 -14.24 16.39
CA LEU A 5 -2.31 -15.70 16.44
C LEU A 5 -1.78 -16.19 15.09
N ALA A 6 -0.59 -16.77 15.11
CA ALA A 6 -0.03 -17.46 13.96
C ALA A 6 -0.99 -18.58 13.55
N MET A 7 -1.56 -18.45 12.35
CA MET A 7 -2.51 -19.40 11.79
C MET A 7 -1.77 -20.64 11.29
N ASN A 8 -1.95 -21.76 11.97
CA ASN A 8 -1.46 -23.06 11.51
C ASN A 8 -2.56 -23.73 10.66
N ILE A 9 -2.83 -23.18 9.48
CA ILE A 9 -3.84 -23.70 8.55
C ILE A 9 -3.19 -24.75 7.63
N ASP A 10 -3.76 -25.95 7.61
CA ASP A 10 -3.33 -27.00 6.69
C ASP A 10 -3.70 -26.61 5.25
N LYS A 11 -2.68 -26.34 4.44
CA LYS A 11 -2.81 -25.93 3.03
C LYS A 11 -3.36 -27.03 2.12
N LYS A 12 -3.44 -28.28 2.59
CA LYS A 12 -4.00 -29.42 1.85
C LYS A 12 -5.51 -29.60 2.09
N LYS A 13 -6.08 -28.90 3.07
CA LYS A 13 -7.52 -28.94 3.36
C LYS A 13 -8.30 -28.25 2.23
N PRO A 14 -9.32 -28.88 1.63
CA PRO A 14 -10.17 -28.22 0.65
C PRO A 14 -10.95 -27.05 1.26
N LEU A 15 -11.11 -25.97 0.50
CA LEU A 15 -11.75 -24.72 0.96
C LEU A 15 -13.14 -24.94 1.59
N LEU A 16 -13.93 -25.90 1.09
CA LEU A 16 -15.28 -26.21 1.61
C LEU A 16 -15.30 -26.75 3.04
N GLN A 17 -14.18 -27.28 3.54
CA GLN A 17 -14.10 -27.81 4.91
C GLN A 17 -13.73 -26.74 5.94
N LEU A 18 -13.50 -25.50 5.51
CA LEU A 18 -13.21 -24.39 6.40
C LEU A 18 -14.47 -23.95 7.14
N THR A 19 -14.31 -23.63 8.41
CA THR A 19 -15.34 -22.94 9.18
C THR A 19 -15.45 -21.48 8.72
N VAL A 20 -16.61 -20.86 8.96
CA VAL A 20 -16.83 -19.43 8.65
C VAL A 20 -15.80 -18.54 9.36
N GLY A 21 -15.39 -18.91 10.58
CA GLY A 21 -14.34 -18.22 11.34
C GLY A 21 -12.99 -18.27 10.65
N GLU A 22 -12.52 -19.48 10.27
CA GLU A 22 -11.28 -19.67 9.52
C GLU A 22 -11.29 -18.91 8.18
N PHE A 23 -12.43 -18.86 7.49
CA PHE A 23 -12.57 -18.13 6.24
C PHE A 23 -12.46 -16.60 6.40
N LEU A 24 -13.15 -16.02 7.39
CA LEU A 24 -13.06 -14.58 7.69
C LEU A 24 -11.63 -14.16 8.03
N ASP A 25 -10.92 -15.04 8.72
CA ASP A 25 -9.56 -14.85 9.16
C ASP A 25 -8.55 -14.95 8.00
N LEU A 26 -8.75 -15.90 7.07
CA LEU A 26 -8.02 -15.94 5.79
C LEU A 26 -8.28 -14.68 4.94
N GLN A 27 -9.52 -14.21 4.89
CA GLN A 27 -9.86 -13.02 4.12
C GLN A 27 -9.12 -11.78 4.66
N LYS A 28 -9.05 -11.60 5.98
CA LYS A 28 -8.29 -10.52 6.62
C LYS A 28 -6.79 -10.61 6.31
N ALA A 29 -6.22 -11.82 6.35
CA ALA A 29 -4.81 -12.02 6.00
C ALA A 29 -4.52 -11.76 4.51
N SER A 30 -5.49 -12.03 3.64
CA SER A 30 -5.39 -11.81 2.19
C SER A 30 -5.74 -10.40 1.73
N ALA A 31 -6.21 -9.53 2.64
CA ALA A 31 -6.48 -8.12 2.36
C ALA A 31 -5.14 -7.46 2.04
N THR A 32 -4.74 -7.61 0.78
CA THR A 32 -3.53 -7.04 0.22
C THR A 32 -3.75 -5.55 0.28
N GLU A 33 -3.09 -4.89 1.23
CA GLU A 33 -3.08 -3.44 1.29
C GLU A 33 -2.72 -2.93 -0.10
N LYS A 34 -3.48 -1.93 -0.59
CA LYS A 34 -3.24 -1.36 -1.92
C LYS A 34 -1.81 -0.84 -1.97
N LYS A 35 -0.92 -1.64 -2.53
CA LYS A 35 0.52 -1.38 -2.60
C LYS A 35 0.84 -0.17 -3.50
N TYR A 36 -0.07 0.13 -4.42
CA TYR A 36 0.07 1.21 -5.37
C TYR A 36 -1.08 2.21 -5.30
N GLU A 37 -0.72 3.48 -5.39
CA GLU A 37 -1.63 4.61 -5.58
C GLU A 37 -1.46 5.18 -7.00
N TYR A 38 -2.52 5.78 -7.53
CA TYR A 38 -2.56 6.20 -8.93
C TYR A 38 -2.83 7.69 -9.09
N GLY A 39 -2.07 8.32 -9.97
CA GLY A 39 -2.22 9.71 -10.35
C GLY A 39 -1.81 10.68 -9.24
N LEU A 40 -1.89 11.98 -9.57
CA LEU A 40 -1.62 13.05 -8.62
C LEU A 40 -2.62 13.07 -7.45
N LYS A 41 -3.85 12.60 -7.70
CA LYS A 41 -4.89 12.47 -6.66
C LYS A 41 -4.53 11.39 -5.64
N GLY A 42 -4.00 10.25 -6.10
CA GLY A 42 -3.48 9.19 -5.22
C GLY A 42 -2.30 9.69 -4.39
N LEU A 43 -1.36 10.41 -5.03
CA LEU A 43 -0.24 11.04 -4.33
C LEU A 43 -0.70 11.98 -3.22
N ALA A 44 -1.62 12.89 -3.53
CA ALA A 44 -2.15 13.86 -2.58
C ALA A 44 -2.87 13.18 -1.40
N LYS A 45 -3.63 12.11 -1.69
CA LYS A 45 -4.30 11.31 -0.66
C LYS A 45 -3.30 10.60 0.26
N MET A 46 -2.25 10.02 -0.31
CA MET A 46 -1.20 9.33 0.45
C MET A 46 -0.44 10.30 1.36
N LEU A 47 -0.11 11.49 0.84
CA LEU A 47 0.62 12.53 1.59
C LEU A 47 -0.27 13.34 2.55
N GLY A 48 -1.60 13.20 2.48
CA GLY A 48 -2.54 14.03 3.25
C GLY A 48 -2.47 15.52 2.91
N CYS A 49 -2.09 15.87 1.68
CA CYS A 49 -1.87 17.25 1.25
C CYS A 49 -2.78 17.68 0.07
N SER A 50 -2.74 18.96 -0.30
CA SER A 50 -3.42 19.44 -1.49
C SER A 50 -2.79 18.89 -2.78
N ARG A 51 -3.54 18.92 -3.89
CA ARG A 51 -3.03 18.51 -5.22
C ARG A 51 -1.84 19.37 -5.66
N SER A 52 -1.88 20.67 -5.39
CA SER A 52 -0.79 21.58 -5.73
C SER A 52 0.48 21.23 -4.95
N LYS A 53 0.38 20.96 -3.65
CA LYS A 53 1.54 20.55 -2.85
C LYS A 53 2.09 19.19 -3.28
N ALA A 54 1.22 18.23 -3.59
CA ALA A 54 1.64 16.94 -4.15
C ALA A 54 2.40 17.10 -5.47
N SER A 55 1.97 18.03 -6.34
CA SER A 55 2.69 18.35 -7.57
C SER A 55 4.09 18.89 -7.30
N VAL A 56 4.24 19.80 -6.34
CA VAL A 56 5.56 20.35 -5.97
C VAL A 56 6.47 19.27 -5.41
N ILE A 57 5.95 18.40 -4.54
CA ILE A 57 6.73 17.29 -3.97
C ILE A 57 7.15 16.32 -5.06
N LYS A 58 6.25 15.99 -6.00
CA LYS A 58 6.61 15.21 -7.20
C LYS A 58 7.73 15.89 -7.99
N SER A 59 7.58 17.17 -8.31
CA SER A 59 8.58 17.93 -9.08
C SER A 59 9.91 18.13 -8.34
N SER A 60 9.94 17.96 -7.01
CA SER A 60 11.18 18.06 -6.23
C SER A 60 12.09 16.83 -6.34
N GLY A 61 11.61 15.73 -6.95
CA GLY A 61 12.40 14.51 -7.18
C GLY A 61 12.57 13.59 -5.98
N ILE A 62 12.07 13.98 -4.78
CA ILE A 62 12.21 13.19 -3.54
C ILE A 62 11.58 11.78 -3.66
N LEU A 63 10.56 11.64 -4.51
CA LEU A 63 9.78 10.42 -4.68
C LEU A 63 10.04 9.71 -6.01
N ASP A 64 11.03 10.12 -6.80
CA ASP A 64 11.21 9.60 -8.16
C ASP A 64 11.41 8.08 -8.18
N ASP A 65 12.15 7.51 -7.22
CA ASP A 65 12.35 6.06 -7.10
C ASP A 65 11.07 5.28 -6.73
N ALA A 66 10.06 5.97 -6.20
CA ALA A 66 8.76 5.40 -5.87
C ALA A 66 7.68 5.67 -6.93
N ILE A 67 7.97 6.48 -7.94
CA ILE A 67 7.00 6.92 -8.95
C ILE A 67 7.40 6.37 -10.33
N VAL A 68 6.52 5.58 -10.92
CA VAL A 68 6.62 5.17 -12.33
C VAL A 68 5.65 6.01 -13.14
N GLN A 69 6.18 6.79 -14.09
CA GLN A 69 5.39 7.60 -15.00
C GLN A 69 5.53 7.10 -16.44
N ASN A 70 4.40 6.86 -17.10
CA ASN A 70 4.32 6.63 -18.54
C ASN A 70 3.28 7.58 -19.14
N GLY A 71 3.74 8.69 -19.74
CA GLY A 71 2.88 9.77 -20.18
C GLY A 71 2.07 10.36 -19.03
N ASN A 72 0.73 10.25 -19.09
CA ASN A 72 -0.20 10.72 -18.06
C ASN A 72 -0.48 9.67 -16.96
N LEU A 73 -0.03 8.43 -17.14
CA LEU A 73 -0.14 7.38 -16.13
C LEU A 73 0.94 7.59 -15.09
N ILE A 74 0.53 7.72 -13.83
CA ILE A 74 1.43 7.83 -12.68
C ILE A 74 1.04 6.72 -11.71
N ILE A 75 1.98 5.82 -11.44
CA ILE A 75 1.86 4.73 -10.48
C ILE A 75 2.85 4.99 -9.35
N ILE A 76 2.38 4.93 -8.12
CA ILE A 76 3.15 5.31 -6.94
C ILE A 76 3.19 4.11 -6.01
N ASP A 77 4.38 3.59 -5.73
CA ASP A 77 4.58 2.57 -4.70
C ASP A 77 4.48 3.23 -3.32
N LYS A 78 3.45 2.86 -2.56
CA LYS A 78 3.15 3.49 -1.27
C LYS A 78 4.24 3.21 -0.24
N ASP A 79 4.76 1.98 -0.21
CA ASP A 79 5.74 1.56 0.79
C ASP A 79 7.07 2.26 0.54
N LYS A 80 7.53 2.29 -0.72
CA LYS A 80 8.74 3.00 -1.10
C LYS A 80 8.62 4.50 -0.88
N ALA A 81 7.47 5.10 -1.24
CA ALA A 81 7.27 6.54 -1.04
C ALA A 81 7.36 6.92 0.44
N MET A 82 6.77 6.12 1.34
CA MET A 82 6.86 6.34 2.79
C MET A 82 8.30 6.19 3.32
N GLN A 83 9.06 5.23 2.80
CA GLN A 83 10.48 5.06 3.14
C GLN A 83 11.31 6.27 2.72
N LEU A 84 11.17 6.74 1.48
CA LEU A 84 11.89 7.89 0.94
C LEU A 84 11.56 9.18 1.70
N LEU A 85 10.30 9.37 2.09
CA LEU A 85 9.89 10.53 2.91
C LEU A 85 10.53 10.49 4.29
N THR A 86 10.71 9.30 4.87
CA THR A 86 11.33 9.15 6.18
C THR A 86 12.83 9.42 6.11
N GLN A 87 13.51 8.99 5.04
CA GLN A 87 14.93 9.24 4.81
C GLN A 87 15.26 10.72 4.54
N ASN A 88 14.32 11.47 3.95
CA ASN A 88 14.48 12.88 3.61
C ASN A 88 13.95 13.85 4.68
N LYS A 89 13.51 13.36 5.85
CA LYS A 89 13.24 14.23 7.00
C LYS A 89 14.56 14.75 7.57
N LYS A 90 14.91 15.99 7.22
CA LYS A 90 15.84 16.80 8.02
C LYS A 90 15.22 17.16 9.36
#